data_AF-A0A1I7SHY9-F1
#
_entry.id   AF-A0A1I7SHY9-F1
#
_cell.length_a   1.000
_cell.length_b   1.000
_cell.length_c   1.000
_cell.angle_alpha   90.00
_cell.angle_beta   90.00
_cell.angle_gamma   90.00
#
_symmetry.space_group_name_H-M   'P 1'
#
loop_
_entity.id
_entity.type
_entity.pdbx_description
1 polymer ?
#
loop_
_entity_poly.entity_id
_entity_poly.type
_entity_poly.pdbx_seq_one_letter_code
_entity_poly.pdbx_strand_id
1 'polypeptide(L)'
;TGRGLWPRTDIDFRGAAFPIGGDATIDGLITIPNILREFTSEDSLHGVSHGMGGTNELPAHQLNVAESAATTGTMPKQAKELVKRIKTMKEVDLYNTWAMVIITIGTEEVCGNCSVPDTEALIKAVDILKAGIHKALVILLGPIHVSSSYHQKANLLKTRCSCSKDQSNEFMEKLSAEWSRAFAEVAEHVAAYKSKNFGVLTLPMLTITSRYPYSLFIPNRPLLNRRGHNYATKWLWNRLIAGPKYNLSKAVLSQDAYFCPSVGCPYFRTPANFHKCSILKHSEAEEMERKAKEMTLMGKMTQHDHYRHALGIIGISSVTVIIFGTFFYYRSKLGTRGRFDAPPVPDGLVYKPYSLSVKKLNELNEGQTEEGTDSALLRSRPPSAMPFDVSQQNIFKELSR
;
A
#
# COMPACT_ATOMS: atom_id res chain seq x y z
N THR A 1 -4.80 -23.26 10.99
CA THR A 1 -3.80 -24.32 11.26
C THR A 1 -3.55 -25.26 10.08
N GLY A 2 -4.46 -25.38 9.10
CA GLY A 2 -4.38 -26.41 8.06
C GLY A 2 -5.10 -27.72 8.44
N ARG A 3 -5.86 -27.70 9.54
CA ARG A 3 -6.70 -28.81 9.97
C ARG A 3 -7.68 -29.22 8.86
N GLY A 4 -7.79 -30.52 8.63
CA GLY A 4 -8.76 -31.08 7.69
C GLY A 4 -8.37 -30.98 6.21
N LEU A 5 -7.14 -30.54 5.91
CA LEU A 5 -6.59 -30.60 4.56
C LEU A 5 -6.40 -32.04 4.05
N TRP A 6 -6.20 -32.99 4.96
CA TRP A 6 -6.19 -34.42 4.64
C TRP A 6 -7.46 -35.11 5.15
N PRO A 7 -8.18 -35.85 4.30
CA PRO A 7 -9.43 -36.50 4.70
C PRO A 7 -9.24 -37.41 5.91
N ARG A 8 -10.23 -37.40 6.83
CA ARG A 8 -10.33 -38.32 7.98
C ARG A 8 -9.21 -38.21 9.02
N THR A 9 -8.44 -37.13 9.03
CA THR A 9 -7.46 -36.86 10.09
C THR A 9 -7.76 -35.52 10.76
N ASP A 10 -7.48 -35.45 12.05
CA ASP A 10 -7.61 -34.25 12.88
C ASP A 10 -6.26 -33.56 13.11
N ILE A 11 -5.30 -33.85 12.23
CA ILE A 11 -3.94 -33.32 12.25
C ILE A 11 -3.91 -31.94 11.60
N ASP A 12 -3.13 -31.03 12.20
CA ASP A 12 -2.86 -29.71 11.64
C ASP A 12 -1.75 -29.80 10.58
N PHE A 13 -2.09 -29.65 9.30
CA PHE A 13 -1.13 -29.59 8.20
C PHE A 13 -0.61 -28.17 8.01
N ARG A 14 0.42 -27.84 8.77
CA ARG A 14 0.98 -26.49 8.91
C ARG A 14 1.58 -25.97 7.63
N GLY A 15 2.33 -26.82 6.92
CA GLY A 15 2.93 -26.46 5.63
C GLY A 15 1.96 -26.37 4.46
N ALA A 16 0.71 -26.77 4.67
CA ALA A 16 -0.37 -26.65 3.68
C ALA A 16 -1.40 -25.56 4.06
N ALA A 17 -1.22 -24.86 5.17
CA ALA A 17 -2.12 -23.80 5.60
C ALA A 17 -2.04 -22.59 4.66
N PHE A 18 -3.19 -22.11 4.18
CA PHE A 18 -3.28 -21.05 3.18
C PHE A 18 -2.51 -19.75 3.53
N PRO A 19 -2.44 -19.30 4.81
CA PRO A 19 -1.76 -18.04 5.15
C PRO A 19 -0.23 -18.12 5.18
N ILE A 20 0.36 -19.30 5.44
CA ILE A 20 1.78 -19.39 5.84
C ILE A 20 2.48 -20.72 5.47
N GLY A 21 1.77 -21.68 4.88
CA GLY A 21 2.36 -22.97 4.51
C GLY A 21 3.32 -22.86 3.31
N GLY A 22 4.38 -23.66 3.30
CA GLY A 22 5.38 -23.69 2.22
C GLY A 22 5.77 -25.08 1.71
N ASP A 23 4.99 -26.12 1.99
CA ASP A 23 5.30 -27.51 1.57
C ASP A 23 5.09 -27.78 0.08
N ALA A 24 4.54 -26.83 -0.66
CA ALA A 24 4.25 -26.95 -2.08
C ALA A 24 4.76 -25.73 -2.85
N THR A 25 4.67 -25.80 -4.18
CA THR A 25 4.84 -24.66 -5.08
C THR A 25 3.47 -24.12 -5.53
N ILE A 26 3.47 -23.05 -6.34
CA ILE A 26 2.25 -22.47 -6.91
C ILE A 26 1.44 -23.47 -7.77
N ASP A 27 2.09 -24.49 -8.35
CA ASP A 27 1.42 -25.52 -9.17
C ASP A 27 0.70 -26.59 -8.32
N GLY A 28 1.16 -26.82 -7.08
CA GLY A 28 0.65 -27.90 -6.24
C GLY A 28 -0.46 -27.45 -5.30
N LEU A 29 -0.11 -26.58 -4.36
CA LEU A 29 -1.02 -26.06 -3.34
C LEU A 29 -0.68 -24.60 -3.12
N ILE A 30 -1.69 -23.74 -3.24
CA ILE A 30 -1.45 -22.32 -3.32
C ILE A 30 -1.63 -21.73 -1.93
N THR A 31 -0.54 -21.15 -1.42
CA THR A 31 -0.47 -20.44 -0.14
C THR A 31 0.12 -19.05 -0.38
N ILE A 32 -0.02 -18.13 0.59
CA ILE A 32 0.55 -16.79 0.47
C ILE A 32 2.09 -16.84 0.30
N PRO A 33 2.85 -17.63 1.08
CA PRO A 33 4.30 -17.78 0.86
C PRO A 33 4.67 -18.28 -0.54
N ASN A 34 3.92 -19.23 -1.09
CA ASN A 34 4.20 -19.77 -2.40
C ASN A 34 4.05 -18.72 -3.49
N ILE A 35 3.03 -17.86 -3.40
CA ILE A 35 2.89 -16.73 -4.33
C ILE A 35 3.99 -15.70 -4.10
N LEU A 36 4.36 -15.39 -2.86
CA LEU A 36 5.43 -14.44 -2.55
C LEU A 36 6.78 -14.84 -3.15
N ARG A 37 7.09 -16.15 -3.16
CA ARG A 37 8.31 -16.70 -3.76
C ARG A 37 8.41 -16.44 -5.27
N GLU A 38 7.29 -16.27 -5.97
CA GLU A 38 7.31 -15.91 -7.40
C GLU A 38 7.83 -14.48 -7.65
N PHE A 39 7.82 -13.64 -6.61
CA PHE A 39 8.13 -12.21 -6.71
C PHE A 39 9.34 -11.79 -5.87
N THR A 40 9.88 -12.72 -5.08
CA THR A 40 10.97 -12.48 -4.12
C THR A 40 12.03 -13.56 -4.28
N SER A 41 13.28 -13.26 -3.94
CA SER A 41 14.32 -14.29 -3.94
C SER A 41 14.04 -15.35 -2.87
N GLU A 42 14.33 -16.62 -3.16
CA GLU A 42 13.99 -17.75 -2.27
C GLU A 42 14.51 -17.57 -0.83
N ASP A 43 15.69 -16.99 -0.65
CA ASP A 43 16.34 -16.78 0.65
C ASP A 43 15.78 -15.61 1.47
N SER A 44 14.82 -14.84 0.94
CA SER A 44 14.31 -13.63 1.59
C SER A 44 13.10 -13.86 2.51
N LEU A 45 12.48 -15.04 2.44
CA LEU A 45 11.25 -15.34 3.16
C LEU A 45 11.50 -16.29 4.33
N HIS A 46 11.44 -15.75 5.55
CA HIS A 46 11.62 -16.51 6.78
C HIS A 46 10.28 -16.76 7.50
N GLY A 47 10.26 -17.77 8.37
CA GLY A 47 9.08 -18.05 9.21
C GLY A 47 7.99 -18.91 8.58
N VAL A 48 8.21 -19.36 7.34
CA VAL A 48 7.31 -20.26 6.59
C VAL A 48 7.09 -21.56 7.35
N SER A 49 5.88 -22.09 7.29
CA SER A 49 5.53 -23.35 7.94
C SER A 49 5.77 -24.55 7.04
N HIS A 50 6.21 -25.65 7.64
CA HIS A 50 6.45 -26.92 6.99
C HIS A 50 5.94 -28.09 7.83
N GLY A 51 5.49 -29.14 7.15
CA GLY A 51 5.03 -30.37 7.77
C GLY A 51 3.72 -30.21 8.54
N MET A 52 3.59 -30.99 9.60
CA MET A 52 2.36 -31.17 10.37
C MET A 52 2.65 -31.21 11.86
N GLY A 53 1.66 -30.85 12.68
CA GLY A 53 1.76 -30.89 14.13
C GLY A 53 1.14 -29.67 14.83
N GLY A 54 1.06 -29.74 16.15
CA GLY A 54 0.66 -28.65 17.02
C GLY A 54 1.75 -27.59 17.17
N THR A 55 1.39 -26.46 17.79
CA THR A 55 2.31 -25.31 17.97
C THR A 55 3.61 -25.69 18.68
N ASN A 56 3.58 -26.60 19.65
CA ASN A 56 4.76 -27.01 20.42
C ASN A 56 5.67 -28.01 19.68
N GLU A 57 5.17 -28.65 18.62
CA GLU A 57 5.90 -29.64 17.83
C GLU A 57 6.67 -28.97 16.67
N LEU A 58 6.26 -27.76 16.31
CA LEU A 58 6.91 -27.00 15.24
C LEU A 58 8.24 -26.40 15.70
N PRO A 59 9.28 -26.43 14.85
CA PRO A 59 10.53 -25.73 15.12
C PRO A 59 10.33 -24.24 15.41
N ALA A 60 11.16 -23.66 16.28
CA ALA A 60 11.04 -22.27 16.71
C ALA A 60 11.17 -21.24 15.58
N HIS A 61 11.88 -21.58 14.49
CA HIS A 61 12.00 -20.73 13.31
C HIS A 61 10.73 -20.70 12.44
N GLN A 62 9.77 -21.60 12.65
CA GLN A 62 8.46 -21.56 11.99
C GLN A 62 7.47 -20.75 12.82
N LEU A 63 6.90 -19.70 12.22
CA LEU A 63 6.17 -18.66 12.93
C LEU A 63 4.65 -18.88 13.00
N ASN A 64 4.17 -20.06 12.59
CA ASN A 64 2.76 -20.42 12.68
C ASN A 64 2.39 -20.89 14.08
N VAL A 65 1.90 -19.93 14.88
CA VAL A 65 1.46 -20.15 16.25
C VAL A 65 -0.05 -20.43 16.37
N ALA A 66 -0.74 -20.69 15.25
CA ALA A 66 -2.19 -20.87 15.27
C ALA A 66 -2.59 -22.10 16.10
N GLU A 67 -3.58 -21.96 16.97
CA GLU A 67 -4.12 -23.08 17.75
C GLU A 67 -5.45 -23.56 17.16
N SER A 68 -5.67 -24.88 17.15
CA SER A 68 -6.99 -25.43 16.83
C SER A 68 -8.01 -24.99 17.89
N ALA A 69 -9.25 -24.70 17.49
CA ALA A 69 -10.30 -24.19 18.39
C ALA A 69 -9.98 -22.84 19.07
N ALA A 70 -9.02 -22.07 18.53
CA ALA A 70 -8.71 -20.75 19.03
C ALA A 70 -9.88 -19.77 18.84
N THR A 71 -10.15 -18.99 19.88
CA THR A 71 -11.06 -17.84 19.86
C THR A 71 -10.29 -16.54 20.03
N THR A 72 -10.94 -15.40 19.76
CA THR A 72 -10.41 -14.04 19.93
C THR A 72 -9.83 -13.80 21.32
N GLY A 73 -10.43 -14.33 22.38
CA GLY A 73 -9.89 -14.25 23.75
C GLY A 73 -8.49 -14.86 23.93
N THR A 74 -8.09 -15.80 23.06
CA THR A 74 -6.75 -16.42 23.10
C THR A 74 -5.69 -15.67 22.28
N MET A 75 -6.08 -14.65 21.50
CA MET A 75 -5.17 -13.91 20.62
C MET A 75 -3.98 -13.24 21.34
N PRO A 76 -4.14 -12.65 22.54
CA PRO A 76 -3.00 -12.13 23.29
C PRO A 76 -1.92 -13.18 23.60
N LYS A 77 -2.33 -14.43 23.88
CA LYS A 77 -1.39 -15.53 24.14
C LYS A 77 -0.61 -15.90 22.88
N GLN A 78 -1.30 -16.06 21.76
CA GLN A 78 -0.66 -16.38 20.47
C GLN A 78 0.27 -15.24 20.01
N ALA A 79 -0.12 -13.97 20.21
CA ALA A 79 0.74 -12.82 19.91
C ALA A 79 2.03 -12.83 20.73
N LYS A 80 1.97 -13.15 22.03
CA LYS A 80 3.16 -13.28 22.89
C LYS A 80 4.09 -14.40 22.41
N GLU A 81 3.53 -15.56 22.05
CA GLU A 81 4.31 -16.68 21.55
C GLU A 81 4.98 -16.35 20.20
N LEU A 82 4.26 -15.67 19.29
CA LEU A 82 4.84 -15.20 18.03
C LEU A 82 6.02 -14.25 18.26
N VAL A 83 5.85 -13.23 19.11
CA VAL A 83 6.91 -12.28 19.45
C VAL A 83 8.11 -12.99 20.08
N LYS A 84 7.87 -13.97 20.95
CA LYS A 84 8.93 -14.79 21.55
C LYS A 84 9.72 -15.53 20.46
N ARG A 85 9.06 -16.20 19.51
CA ARG A 85 9.73 -16.91 18.40
C ARG A 85 10.52 -15.97 17.51
N ILE A 86 9.93 -14.86 17.08
CA ILE A 86 10.60 -13.84 16.26
C ILE A 86 11.89 -13.37 16.94
N LYS A 87 11.83 -13.05 18.24
CA LYS A 87 13.01 -12.60 19.00
C LYS A 87 14.12 -13.65 19.14
N THR A 88 13.82 -14.94 18.93
CA THR A 88 14.83 -16.01 18.97
C THR A 88 15.51 -16.25 17.62
N MET A 89 15.01 -15.66 16.54
CA MET A 89 15.61 -15.80 15.20
C MET A 89 16.88 -14.96 15.10
N LYS A 90 18.03 -15.63 14.99
CA LYS A 90 19.34 -14.98 14.85
C LYS A 90 19.69 -14.62 13.40
N GLU A 91 19.05 -15.28 12.45
CA GLU A 91 19.35 -15.19 11.02
C GLU A 91 18.69 -13.98 10.33
N VAL A 92 17.79 -13.27 11.05
CA VAL A 92 17.00 -12.17 10.49
C VAL A 92 17.29 -10.88 11.24
N ASP A 93 17.61 -9.81 10.50
CA ASP A 93 17.61 -8.46 11.06
C ASP A 93 16.16 -8.03 11.36
N LEU A 94 15.73 -8.25 12.60
CA LEU A 94 14.38 -7.96 13.09
C LEU A 94 14.02 -6.47 13.08
N TYR A 95 15.02 -5.58 13.02
CA TYR A 95 14.79 -4.15 12.99
C TYR A 95 14.49 -3.68 11.57
N ASN A 96 15.23 -4.20 10.58
CA ASN A 96 15.07 -3.74 9.20
C ASN A 96 14.10 -4.56 8.36
N THR A 97 13.88 -5.83 8.71
CA THR A 97 12.99 -6.75 7.98
C THR A 97 11.52 -6.52 8.34
N TRP A 98 10.66 -6.50 7.32
CA TRP A 98 9.20 -6.42 7.52
C TRP A 98 8.62 -7.78 7.86
N ALA A 99 7.76 -7.85 8.88
CA ALA A 99 6.93 -9.00 9.17
C ALA A 99 5.53 -8.83 8.57
N MET A 100 5.07 -9.82 7.79
CA MET A 100 3.67 -9.94 7.40
C MET A 100 2.98 -10.91 8.36
N VAL A 101 2.08 -10.41 9.21
CA VAL A 101 1.40 -11.23 10.23
C VAL A 101 -0.06 -11.41 9.81
N ILE A 102 -0.42 -12.61 9.35
CA ILE A 102 -1.80 -12.92 8.94
C ILE A 102 -2.51 -13.61 10.11
N ILE A 103 -3.48 -12.92 10.70
CA ILE A 103 -4.34 -13.44 11.77
C ILE A 103 -5.66 -13.88 11.15
N THR A 104 -6.01 -15.15 11.33
CA THR A 104 -7.29 -15.72 10.86
C THR A 104 -8.09 -16.21 12.06
N ILE A 105 -9.21 -15.56 12.38
CA ILE A 105 -9.95 -15.84 13.62
C ILE A 105 -11.46 -15.67 13.42
N GLY A 106 -12.25 -16.29 14.30
CA GLY A 106 -13.69 -16.03 14.41
C GLY A 106 -14.62 -17.12 13.88
N THR A 107 -14.14 -18.04 13.05
CA THR A 107 -14.95 -19.18 12.62
C THR A 107 -15.41 -20.02 13.82
N GLU A 108 -14.56 -20.18 14.83
CA GLU A 108 -14.90 -20.94 16.05
C GLU A 108 -15.97 -20.23 16.89
N GLU A 109 -15.89 -18.91 17.07
CA GLU A 109 -16.95 -18.15 17.73
C GLU A 109 -18.28 -18.18 16.98
N VAL A 110 -18.24 -17.96 15.66
CA VAL A 110 -19.43 -17.98 14.81
C VAL A 110 -20.08 -19.37 14.79
N CYS A 111 -19.29 -20.44 14.88
CA CYS A 111 -19.80 -21.80 14.76
C CYS A 111 -20.11 -22.52 16.07
N GLY A 112 -19.32 -22.26 17.12
CA GLY A 112 -19.49 -22.87 18.43
C GLY A 112 -20.66 -22.24 19.18
N ASN A 113 -20.61 -20.92 19.37
CA ASN A 113 -21.52 -20.20 20.27
C ASN A 113 -22.27 -19.05 19.60
N CYS A 114 -22.05 -18.81 18.31
CA CYS A 114 -22.66 -17.71 17.55
C CYS A 114 -22.39 -16.34 18.23
N SER A 115 -21.18 -16.18 18.76
CA SER A 115 -20.79 -15.05 19.58
C SER A 115 -20.08 -13.96 18.78
N VAL A 116 -20.20 -12.74 19.28
CA VAL A 116 -19.40 -11.59 18.84
C VAL A 116 -17.92 -11.78 19.23
N PRO A 117 -16.97 -11.10 18.57
CA PRO A 117 -15.56 -11.18 18.94
C PRO A 117 -15.29 -10.50 20.28
N ASP A 118 -14.24 -10.96 20.98
CA ASP A 118 -13.62 -10.24 22.07
C ASP A 118 -12.70 -9.13 21.49
N THR A 119 -13.25 -7.94 21.32
CA THR A 119 -12.54 -6.79 20.74
C THR A 119 -11.36 -6.35 21.62
N GLU A 120 -11.50 -6.41 22.95
CA GLU A 120 -10.43 -6.03 23.87
C GLU A 120 -9.23 -6.97 23.74
N ALA A 121 -9.47 -8.27 23.62
CA ALA A 121 -8.41 -9.25 23.38
C ALA A 121 -7.74 -9.05 22.01
N LEU A 122 -8.50 -8.68 20.96
CA LEU A 122 -7.94 -8.35 19.65
C LEU A 122 -7.03 -7.11 19.72
N ILE A 123 -7.49 -6.03 20.35
CA ILE A 123 -6.70 -4.82 20.56
C ILE A 123 -5.41 -5.17 21.32
N LYS A 124 -5.54 -5.85 22.45
CA LYS A 124 -4.40 -6.27 23.27
C LYS A 124 -3.39 -7.14 22.50
N ALA A 125 -3.86 -8.03 21.64
CA ALA A 125 -2.99 -8.84 20.79
C ALA A 125 -2.19 -7.96 19.81
N VAL A 126 -2.84 -7.00 19.17
CA VAL A 126 -2.17 -6.06 18.26
C VAL A 126 -1.17 -5.16 19.00
N ASP A 127 -1.48 -4.74 20.23
CA ASP A 127 -0.57 -3.96 21.08
C ASP A 127 0.71 -4.76 21.41
N ILE A 128 0.55 -6.05 21.73
CA ILE A 128 1.67 -6.96 21.96
C ILE A 128 2.54 -7.09 20.70
N LEU A 129 1.92 -7.23 19.51
CA LEU A 129 2.66 -7.26 18.24
C LEU A 129 3.39 -5.93 17.98
N LYS A 130 2.74 -4.79 18.22
CA LYS A 130 3.32 -3.45 18.04
C LYS A 130 4.51 -3.20 18.95
N ALA A 131 4.48 -3.72 20.17
CA ALA A 131 5.58 -3.64 21.12
C ALA A 131 6.70 -4.64 20.82
N GLY A 132 6.35 -5.80 20.24
CA GLY A 132 7.28 -6.91 20.00
C GLY A 132 7.99 -6.89 18.65
N ILE A 133 7.41 -6.27 17.62
CA ILE A 133 7.85 -6.31 16.23
C ILE A 133 8.01 -4.88 15.70
N HIS A 134 9.20 -4.54 15.20
CA HIS A 134 9.51 -3.16 14.80
C HIS A 134 8.79 -2.74 13.50
N LYS A 135 8.85 -3.59 12.47
CA LYS A 135 8.19 -3.40 11.18
C LYS A 135 7.18 -4.50 10.94
N ALA A 136 5.89 -4.19 10.95
CA ALA A 136 4.84 -5.18 10.72
C ALA A 136 3.66 -4.66 9.91
N LEU A 137 3.21 -5.46 8.96
CA LEU A 137 1.89 -5.36 8.35
C LEU A 137 1.04 -6.52 8.90
N VAL A 138 0.11 -6.19 9.79
CA VAL A 138 -0.84 -7.14 10.34
C VAL A 138 -2.06 -7.21 9.42
N ILE A 139 -2.43 -8.40 8.98
CA ILE A 139 -3.66 -8.64 8.21
C ILE A 139 -4.60 -9.40 9.13
N LEU A 140 -5.62 -8.72 9.61
CA LEU A 140 -6.63 -9.30 10.50
C LEU A 140 -7.82 -9.76 9.65
N LEU A 141 -7.97 -11.06 9.51
CA LEU A 141 -9.00 -11.71 8.71
C LEU A 141 -10.02 -12.42 9.60
N GLY A 142 -11.29 -12.05 9.42
CA GLY A 142 -12.40 -12.54 10.22
C GLY A 142 -12.98 -13.87 9.72
N PRO A 143 -14.20 -14.22 10.21
CA PRO A 143 -14.85 -15.48 9.95
C PRO A 143 -15.05 -15.79 8.46
N ILE A 144 -15.17 -17.08 8.16
CA ILE A 144 -15.38 -17.57 6.80
C ILE A 144 -16.80 -17.25 6.33
N HIS A 145 -16.90 -16.64 5.15
CA HIS A 145 -18.15 -16.44 4.42
C HIS A 145 -18.05 -17.10 3.05
N VAL A 146 -18.60 -18.30 2.91
CA VAL A 146 -18.63 -18.99 1.62
C VAL A 146 -20.04 -18.94 1.08
N SER A 147 -20.21 -18.52 -0.17
CA SER A 147 -21.54 -18.35 -0.76
C SER A 147 -21.58 -18.82 -2.21
N SER A 148 -22.79 -19.09 -2.70
CA SER A 148 -23.01 -19.30 -4.14
C SER A 148 -22.80 -18.00 -4.91
N SER A 149 -22.33 -18.08 -6.16
CA SER A 149 -22.24 -16.92 -7.06
C SER A 149 -23.60 -16.24 -7.29
N TYR A 150 -24.69 -17.02 -7.25
CA TYR A 150 -26.06 -16.53 -7.47
C TYR A 150 -26.73 -16.04 -6.18
N HIS A 151 -26.24 -16.46 -5.01
CA HIS A 151 -26.80 -16.11 -3.70
C HIS A 151 -25.69 -15.70 -2.73
N GLN A 152 -25.09 -14.53 -2.98
CA GLN A 152 -23.90 -14.06 -2.25
C GLN A 152 -24.16 -13.75 -0.77
N LYS A 153 -25.42 -13.43 -0.41
CA LYS A 153 -25.82 -13.20 0.97
C LYS A 153 -25.91 -14.49 1.80
N ALA A 154 -26.10 -15.64 1.16
CA ALA A 154 -26.25 -16.91 1.87
C ALA A 154 -24.88 -17.47 2.26
N ASN A 155 -24.56 -17.42 3.55
CA ASN A 155 -23.33 -18.03 4.08
C ASN A 155 -23.53 -19.54 4.32
N LEU A 156 -22.82 -20.37 3.55
CA LEU A 156 -22.80 -21.83 3.70
C LEU A 156 -22.23 -22.30 5.03
N LEU A 157 -21.49 -21.45 5.75
CA LEU A 157 -21.02 -21.75 7.10
C LEU A 157 -22.21 -21.95 8.05
N LYS A 158 -23.31 -21.18 7.88
CA LYS A 158 -24.52 -21.24 8.71
C LYS A 158 -25.05 -22.68 8.87
N THR A 159 -25.15 -23.42 7.77
CA THR A 159 -25.73 -24.77 7.75
C THR A 159 -24.79 -25.85 8.27
N ARG A 160 -23.51 -25.51 8.51
CA ARG A 160 -22.47 -26.44 8.98
C ARG A 160 -22.16 -26.31 10.46
N CYS A 161 -22.72 -25.30 11.12
CA CYS A 161 -22.40 -24.98 12.50
C CYS A 161 -23.62 -25.17 13.39
N SER A 162 -23.41 -25.83 14.53
CA SER A 162 -24.47 -26.26 15.44
C SER A 162 -25.29 -25.08 15.95
N CYS A 163 -24.66 -23.97 16.32
CA CYS A 163 -25.35 -22.82 16.87
C CYS A 163 -26.16 -22.03 15.82
N SER A 164 -25.71 -22.02 14.55
CA SER A 164 -26.25 -21.14 13.51
C SER A 164 -27.22 -21.83 12.55
N LYS A 165 -27.27 -23.17 12.51
CA LYS A 165 -28.06 -23.91 11.49
C LYS A 165 -29.54 -23.49 11.53
N ASP A 166 -30.09 -23.34 12.74
CA ASP A 166 -31.50 -23.04 12.99
C ASP A 166 -31.77 -21.53 13.17
N GLN A 167 -30.73 -20.69 13.12
CA GLN A 167 -30.87 -19.24 13.25
C GLN A 167 -31.46 -18.60 11.98
N SER A 168 -32.02 -17.40 12.11
CA SER A 168 -32.50 -16.63 10.96
C SER A 168 -31.33 -16.03 10.15
N ASN A 169 -31.58 -15.68 8.89
CA ASN A 169 -30.57 -14.95 8.09
C ASN A 169 -30.31 -13.56 8.69
N GLU A 170 -31.33 -12.91 9.24
CA GLU A 170 -31.20 -11.61 9.92
C GLU A 170 -30.26 -11.70 11.14
N PHE A 171 -30.33 -12.79 11.91
CA PHE A 171 -29.41 -13.03 13.01
C PHE A 171 -27.96 -13.11 12.50
N MET A 172 -27.72 -13.83 11.40
CA MET A 172 -26.39 -13.94 10.81
C MET A 172 -25.88 -12.61 10.25
N GLU A 173 -26.75 -11.79 9.66
CA GLU A 173 -26.41 -10.45 9.20
C GLU A 173 -26.04 -9.54 10.37
N LYS A 174 -26.81 -9.56 11.47
CA LYS A 174 -26.50 -8.85 12.71
C LYS A 174 -25.15 -9.28 13.28
N LEU A 175 -24.91 -10.58 13.41
CA LEU A 175 -23.64 -11.13 13.89
C LEU A 175 -22.46 -10.66 13.01
N SER A 176 -22.63 -10.71 11.68
CA SER A 176 -21.59 -10.24 10.74
C SER A 176 -21.32 -8.73 10.86
N ALA A 177 -22.35 -7.94 11.18
CA ALA A 177 -22.21 -6.51 11.44
C ALA A 177 -21.45 -6.24 12.75
N GLU A 178 -21.69 -7.01 13.81
CA GLU A 178 -20.93 -6.93 15.07
C GLU A 178 -19.44 -7.23 14.85
N TRP A 179 -19.13 -8.29 14.09
CA TRP A 179 -17.76 -8.61 13.68
C TRP A 179 -17.11 -7.48 12.88
N SER A 180 -17.87 -6.88 11.95
CA SER A 180 -17.39 -5.75 11.16
C SER A 180 -17.10 -4.52 12.01
N ARG A 181 -17.92 -4.24 13.04
CA ARG A 181 -17.72 -3.12 13.96
C ARG A 181 -16.47 -3.31 14.81
N ALA A 182 -16.31 -4.49 15.42
CA ALA A 182 -15.12 -4.81 16.21
C ALA A 182 -13.83 -4.69 15.40
N PHE A 183 -13.84 -5.12 14.13
CA PHE A 183 -12.68 -4.99 13.25
C PHE A 183 -12.42 -3.53 12.85
N ALA A 184 -13.45 -2.70 12.75
CA ALA A 184 -13.29 -1.27 12.55
C ALA A 184 -12.67 -0.60 13.79
N GLU A 185 -13.10 -0.98 15.00
CA GLU A 185 -12.53 -0.49 16.27
C GLU A 185 -11.03 -0.84 16.39
N VAL A 186 -10.65 -2.08 16.05
CA VAL A 186 -9.22 -2.47 16.00
C VAL A 186 -8.44 -1.63 14.98
N ALA A 187 -9.03 -1.36 13.81
CA ALA A 187 -8.38 -0.54 12.79
C ALA A 187 -8.18 0.91 13.25
N GLU A 188 -9.19 1.49 13.91
CA GLU A 188 -9.14 2.84 14.47
C GLU A 188 -8.09 2.96 15.58
N HIS A 189 -8.06 1.98 16.51
CA HIS A 189 -7.05 1.92 17.57
C HIS A 189 -5.62 1.91 17.01
N VAL A 190 -5.36 1.10 15.98
CA VAL A 190 -4.03 1.05 15.34
C VAL A 190 -3.73 2.33 14.55
N ALA A 191 -4.73 2.95 13.93
CA ALA A 191 -4.55 4.22 13.23
C ALA A 191 -4.10 5.34 14.19
N ALA A 192 -4.55 5.31 15.45
CA ALA A 192 -4.15 6.26 16.47
C ALA A 192 -2.64 6.22 16.79
N TYR A 193 -1.95 5.11 16.49
CA TYR A 193 -0.48 5.01 16.65
C TYR A 193 0.31 5.94 15.74
N LYS A 194 -0.27 6.38 14.61
CA LYS A 194 0.41 7.20 13.60
C LYS A 194 1.78 6.64 13.18
N SER A 195 1.92 5.31 13.22
CA SER A 195 3.16 4.62 12.90
C SER A 195 3.32 4.43 11.39
N LYS A 196 4.53 4.65 10.88
CA LYS A 196 4.89 4.32 9.48
C LYS A 196 5.38 2.88 9.32
N ASN A 197 5.84 2.27 10.41
CA ASN A 197 6.45 0.94 10.42
C ASN A 197 5.47 -0.15 10.89
N PHE A 198 4.29 0.23 11.37
CA PHE A 198 3.30 -0.71 11.87
C PHE A 198 1.93 -0.32 11.38
N GLY A 199 1.21 -1.27 10.78
CA GLY A 199 -0.15 -1.05 10.32
C GLY A 199 -0.98 -2.32 10.38
N VAL A 200 -2.30 -2.15 10.42
CA VAL A 200 -3.26 -3.24 10.32
C VAL A 200 -4.13 -3.05 9.07
N LEU A 201 -4.36 -4.13 8.35
CA LEU A 201 -5.40 -4.25 7.35
C LEU A 201 -6.48 -5.18 7.88
N THR A 202 -7.66 -4.64 8.17
CA THR A 202 -8.79 -5.42 8.67
C THR A 202 -9.68 -5.86 7.53
N LEU A 203 -9.94 -7.16 7.47
CA LEU A 203 -10.83 -7.82 6.53
C LEU A 203 -11.85 -8.58 7.37
N PRO A 204 -13.04 -8.00 7.64
CA PRO A 204 -13.96 -8.51 8.65
C PRO A 204 -14.52 -9.90 8.33
N MET A 205 -14.41 -10.35 7.08
CA MET A 205 -14.81 -11.69 6.65
C MET A 205 -13.89 -12.19 5.53
N LEU A 206 -13.67 -13.50 5.50
CA LEU A 206 -13.08 -14.20 4.34
C LEU A 206 -14.19 -14.59 3.36
N THR A 207 -14.43 -13.76 2.35
CA THR A 207 -15.59 -13.90 1.45
C THR A 207 -15.27 -14.67 0.16
N ILE A 208 -15.66 -15.94 0.09
CA ILE A 208 -15.42 -16.81 -1.07
C ILE A 208 -16.73 -17.07 -1.81
N THR A 209 -16.83 -16.58 -3.04
CA THR A 209 -17.96 -16.83 -3.95
C THR A 209 -17.60 -17.94 -4.94
N SER A 210 -18.51 -18.88 -5.18
CA SER A 210 -18.30 -19.99 -6.13
C SER A 210 -19.60 -20.47 -6.74
N ARG A 211 -19.55 -21.00 -7.98
CA ARG A 211 -20.68 -21.73 -8.58
C ARG A 211 -20.95 -23.07 -7.86
N TYR A 212 -19.91 -23.65 -7.27
CA TYR A 212 -19.97 -24.93 -6.55
C TYR A 212 -19.44 -24.78 -5.12
N PRO A 213 -20.08 -23.95 -4.27
CA PRO A 213 -19.52 -23.56 -2.98
C PRO A 213 -19.43 -24.71 -1.96
N TYR A 214 -20.32 -25.72 -2.07
CA TYR A 214 -20.29 -26.90 -1.22
C TYR A 214 -19.00 -27.72 -1.35
N SER A 215 -18.38 -27.71 -2.55
CA SER A 215 -17.14 -28.44 -2.84
C SER A 215 -15.89 -27.84 -2.18
N LEU A 216 -16.02 -26.70 -1.48
CA LEU A 216 -14.92 -26.00 -0.82
C LEU A 216 -14.76 -26.40 0.65
N PHE A 217 -15.76 -27.08 1.21
CA PHE A 217 -15.73 -27.56 2.60
C PHE A 217 -15.45 -29.05 2.67
N ILE A 218 -14.98 -29.47 3.84
CA ILE A 218 -15.06 -30.87 4.25
C ILE A 218 -16.54 -31.20 4.54
N PRO A 219 -17.05 -32.37 4.10
CA PRO A 219 -18.42 -32.76 4.38
C PRO A 219 -18.79 -32.65 5.87
N ASN A 220 -19.90 -31.95 6.17
CA ASN A 220 -20.44 -31.73 7.51
C ASN A 220 -19.50 -31.10 8.55
N ARG A 221 -18.37 -30.51 8.13
CA ARG A 221 -17.48 -29.78 9.04
C ARG A 221 -17.34 -28.32 8.58
N PRO A 222 -17.21 -27.36 9.51
CA PRO A 222 -17.00 -25.94 9.19
C PRO A 222 -15.54 -25.63 8.80
N LEU A 223 -14.88 -26.56 8.10
CA LEU A 223 -13.48 -26.48 7.73
C LEU A 223 -13.34 -26.51 6.21
N LEU A 224 -12.51 -25.62 5.68
CA LEU A 224 -12.17 -25.61 4.26
C LEU A 224 -11.33 -26.84 3.92
N ASN A 225 -11.62 -27.46 2.79
CA ASN A 225 -10.77 -28.52 2.24
C ASN A 225 -9.62 -27.91 1.41
N ARG A 226 -8.81 -28.76 0.76
CA ARG A 226 -7.72 -28.33 -0.13
C ARG A 226 -8.14 -27.28 -1.17
N ARG A 227 -9.30 -27.48 -1.81
CA ARG A 227 -9.83 -26.53 -2.81
C ARG A 227 -10.28 -25.22 -2.16
N GLY A 228 -10.93 -25.30 -1.00
CA GLY A 228 -11.31 -24.13 -0.21
C GLY A 228 -10.11 -23.29 0.21
N HIS A 229 -9.03 -23.92 0.65
CA HIS A 229 -7.76 -23.25 0.96
C HIS A 229 -7.16 -22.53 -0.24
N ASN A 230 -7.12 -23.15 -1.43
CA ASN A 230 -6.65 -22.48 -2.64
C ASN A 230 -7.48 -21.22 -2.97
N TYR A 231 -8.81 -21.29 -2.81
CA TYR A 231 -9.70 -20.15 -3.06
C TYR A 231 -9.51 -19.06 -2.01
N ALA A 232 -9.30 -19.43 -0.75
CA ALA A 232 -8.97 -18.50 0.32
C ALA A 232 -7.66 -17.75 0.04
N THR A 233 -6.59 -18.46 -0.37
CA THR A 233 -5.32 -17.84 -0.75
C THR A 233 -5.52 -16.86 -1.91
N LYS A 234 -6.17 -17.31 -2.98
CA LYS A 234 -6.39 -16.49 -4.17
C LYS A 234 -7.20 -15.23 -3.88
N TRP A 235 -8.28 -15.38 -3.11
CA TRP A 235 -9.07 -14.26 -2.65
C TRP A 235 -8.23 -13.27 -1.85
N LEU A 236 -7.47 -13.78 -0.85
CA LEU A 236 -6.67 -12.93 0.03
C LEU A 236 -5.59 -12.20 -0.78
N TRP A 237 -4.85 -12.91 -1.64
CA TRP A 237 -3.85 -12.33 -2.51
C TRP A 237 -4.42 -11.22 -3.39
N ASN A 238 -5.47 -11.51 -4.16
CA ASN A 238 -6.09 -10.53 -5.04
C ASN A 238 -6.65 -9.34 -4.25
N ARG A 239 -7.20 -9.59 -3.06
CA ARG A 239 -7.67 -8.54 -2.15
C ARG A 239 -6.54 -7.65 -1.66
N LEU A 240 -5.37 -8.21 -1.35
CA LEU A 240 -4.19 -7.45 -0.93
C LEU A 240 -3.60 -6.60 -2.07
N ILE A 241 -3.65 -7.07 -3.32
CA ILE A 241 -3.10 -6.36 -4.48
C ILE A 241 -4.07 -5.29 -5.04
N ALA A 242 -5.37 -5.59 -5.11
CA ALA A 242 -6.38 -4.65 -5.63
C ALA A 242 -6.99 -3.74 -4.55
N GLY A 243 -6.84 -4.08 -3.27
CA GLY A 243 -7.40 -3.33 -2.16
C GLY A 243 -8.93 -3.25 -2.25
N PRO A 244 -9.56 -2.14 -1.80
CA PRO A 244 -11.02 -2.00 -1.75
C PRO A 244 -11.71 -2.14 -3.10
N LYS A 245 -11.00 -1.88 -4.21
CA LYS A 245 -11.51 -1.96 -5.58
C LYS A 245 -11.71 -3.40 -6.08
N TYR A 246 -11.29 -4.42 -5.32
CA TYR A 246 -11.52 -5.82 -5.68
C TYR A 246 -13.02 -6.15 -5.67
N ASN A 247 -13.61 -6.35 -6.86
CA ASN A 247 -15.05 -6.56 -7.03
C ASN A 247 -15.39 -8.05 -6.94
N LEU A 248 -15.85 -8.48 -5.76
CA LEU A 248 -16.25 -9.87 -5.49
C LEU A 248 -17.49 -10.33 -6.24
N SER A 249 -18.39 -9.40 -6.60
CA SER A 249 -19.64 -9.75 -7.28
C SER A 249 -19.42 -10.15 -8.73
N LYS A 250 -18.30 -9.73 -9.34
CA LYS A 250 -17.87 -10.13 -10.69
C LYS A 250 -16.76 -11.18 -10.68
N ALA A 251 -16.08 -11.35 -9.54
CA ALA A 251 -15.01 -12.31 -9.39
C ALA A 251 -15.55 -13.75 -9.45
N VAL A 252 -14.99 -14.55 -10.37
CA VAL A 252 -15.22 -15.99 -10.39
C VAL A 252 -13.92 -16.61 -9.95
N LEU A 253 -13.74 -16.84 -8.64
CA LEU A 253 -12.46 -17.29 -8.07
C LEU A 253 -11.90 -18.58 -8.73
N SER A 254 -12.77 -19.42 -9.31
CA SER A 254 -12.34 -20.60 -10.06
C SER A 254 -11.64 -20.28 -11.39
N GLN A 255 -11.87 -19.11 -11.97
CA GLN A 255 -11.43 -18.68 -13.31
C GLN A 255 -10.64 -17.35 -13.29
N ASP A 256 -10.68 -16.61 -12.18
CA ASP A 256 -9.94 -15.34 -12.06
C ASP A 256 -8.43 -15.54 -12.26
N ALA A 257 -7.73 -14.53 -12.77
CA ALA A 257 -6.27 -14.55 -12.74
C ALA A 257 -5.76 -14.14 -11.34
N TYR A 258 -4.53 -14.53 -11.02
CA TYR A 258 -3.79 -13.89 -9.93
C TYR A 258 -3.37 -12.49 -10.38
N PHE A 259 -3.51 -11.51 -9.49
CA PHE A 259 -3.07 -10.15 -9.78
C PHE A 259 -1.58 -10.01 -9.50
N CYS A 260 -0.85 -9.45 -10.46
CA CYS A 260 0.54 -9.08 -10.27
C CYS A 260 0.63 -7.75 -9.52
N PRO A 261 1.61 -7.58 -8.62
CA PRO A 261 1.94 -6.29 -8.03
C PRO A 261 2.26 -5.25 -9.12
N SER A 262 1.82 -4.00 -8.91
CA SER A 262 2.08 -2.91 -9.85
C SER A 262 3.45 -2.28 -9.59
N VAL A 263 4.23 -2.05 -10.65
CA VAL A 263 5.59 -1.45 -10.58
C VAL A 263 5.61 -0.03 -10.02
N GLY A 264 4.53 0.74 -10.19
CA GLY A 264 4.44 2.14 -9.75
C GLY A 264 3.87 2.32 -8.34
N CYS A 265 3.63 1.23 -7.62
CA CYS A 265 2.84 1.22 -6.40
C CYS A 265 3.42 0.26 -5.35
N PRO A 266 3.20 0.52 -4.04
CA PRO A 266 3.50 -0.48 -3.03
C PRO A 266 2.75 -1.79 -3.31
N TYR A 267 3.43 -2.93 -3.05
CA TYR A 267 2.91 -4.28 -3.29
C TYR A 267 1.49 -4.46 -2.74
N PHE A 268 1.33 -4.19 -1.44
CA PHE A 268 0.06 -4.37 -0.74
C PHE A 268 -0.68 -3.05 -0.55
N ARG A 269 -1.99 -3.12 -0.78
CA ARG A 269 -2.90 -1.99 -0.58
C ARG A 269 -3.26 -1.87 0.88
N THR A 270 -2.98 -0.70 1.42
CA THR A 270 -3.37 -0.30 2.76
C THR A 270 -4.28 0.93 2.67
N PRO A 271 -5.05 1.25 3.72
CA PRO A 271 -5.83 2.49 3.78
C PRO A 271 -5.01 3.76 3.46
N ALA A 272 -3.70 3.76 3.72
CA ALA A 272 -2.83 4.90 3.47
C ALA A 272 -2.42 5.08 1.98
N ASN A 273 -2.44 4.02 1.16
CA ASN A 273 -1.88 4.05 -0.20
C ASN A 273 -2.88 3.70 -1.33
N PHE A 274 -4.05 3.17 -1.02
CA PHE A 274 -4.95 2.60 -2.04
C PHE A 274 -5.52 3.63 -3.02
N HIS A 275 -5.72 4.88 -2.59
CA HIS A 275 -6.32 5.92 -3.44
C HIS A 275 -5.46 6.27 -4.65
N LYS A 276 -4.14 6.20 -4.51
CA LYS A 276 -3.17 6.65 -5.54
C LYS A 276 -2.85 5.58 -6.57
N CYS A 277 -3.49 4.42 -6.49
CA CYS A 277 -3.10 3.27 -7.26
C CYS A 277 -4.29 2.58 -7.95
N SER A 278 -4.05 2.22 -9.20
CA SER A 278 -4.96 1.45 -10.05
C SER A 278 -4.38 0.07 -10.37
N ILE A 279 -5.26 -0.90 -10.58
CA ILE A 279 -4.91 -2.18 -11.22
C ILE A 279 -4.86 -1.91 -12.72
N LEU A 280 -3.76 -2.28 -13.36
CA LEU A 280 -3.57 -2.16 -14.80
C LEU A 280 -3.47 -3.55 -15.40
N LYS A 281 -3.99 -3.72 -16.61
CA LYS A 281 -3.66 -4.91 -17.41
C LYS A 281 -2.21 -4.85 -17.85
N HIS A 282 -1.64 -6.01 -18.16
CA HIS A 282 -0.26 -6.09 -18.63
C HIS A 282 -0.01 -5.20 -19.87
N SER A 283 -0.92 -5.21 -20.85
CA SER A 283 -0.82 -4.36 -22.05
C SER A 283 -0.86 -2.85 -21.73
N GLU A 284 -1.68 -2.45 -20.75
CA GLU A 284 -1.80 -1.06 -20.31
C GLU A 284 -0.53 -0.62 -19.56
N ALA A 285 0.05 -1.52 -18.76
CA ALA A 285 1.32 -1.29 -18.06
C ALA A 285 2.49 -1.14 -19.06
N GLU A 286 2.59 -2.02 -20.06
CA GLU A 286 3.60 -1.93 -21.12
C GLU A 286 3.47 -0.62 -21.93
N GLU A 287 2.26 -0.20 -22.24
CA GLU A 287 2.02 1.08 -22.92
C GLU A 287 2.46 2.27 -22.05
N MET A 288 2.15 2.24 -20.76
CA MET A 288 2.57 3.28 -19.83
C MET A 288 4.10 3.34 -19.69
N GLU A 289 4.77 2.18 -19.61
CA GLU A 289 6.23 2.11 -19.59
C GLU A 289 6.86 2.63 -20.89
N ARG A 290 6.28 2.30 -22.06
CA ARG A 290 6.73 2.84 -23.35
C ARG A 290 6.60 4.35 -23.38
N LYS A 291 5.43 4.90 -23.02
CA LYS A 291 5.22 6.36 -22.96
C LYS A 291 6.15 7.05 -21.96
N ALA A 292 6.42 6.43 -20.81
CA ALA A 292 7.36 6.96 -19.83
C ALA A 292 8.80 6.99 -20.37
N LYS A 293 9.23 5.94 -21.09
CA LYS A 293 10.53 5.90 -21.77
C LYS A 293 10.62 6.95 -22.88
N GLU A 294 9.58 7.11 -23.69
CA GLU A 294 9.49 8.14 -24.74
C GLU A 294 9.54 9.57 -24.17
N MET A 295 8.79 9.86 -23.10
CA MET A 295 8.86 11.15 -22.41
C MET A 295 10.23 11.41 -21.79
N THR A 296 10.89 10.39 -21.24
CA THR A 296 12.26 10.51 -20.70
C THR A 296 13.28 10.76 -21.82
N LEU A 297 13.06 10.17 -23.00
CA LEU A 297 13.89 10.39 -24.18
C LEU A 297 13.71 11.82 -24.73
N MET A 298 12.46 12.30 -24.83
CA MET A 298 12.15 13.66 -25.27
C MET A 298 12.57 14.74 -24.25
N GLY A 299 12.58 14.41 -22.95
CA GLY A 299 13.02 15.31 -21.88
C GLY A 299 14.54 15.48 -21.74
N LYS A 300 15.34 14.64 -22.42
CA LYS A 300 16.79 14.85 -22.54
C LYS A 300 17.09 15.83 -23.67
N MET A 301 16.73 17.11 -23.49
CA MET A 301 17.28 18.17 -24.34
C MET A 301 18.79 18.15 -24.23
N THR A 302 19.46 18.04 -25.37
CA THR A 302 20.92 18.04 -25.42
C THR A 302 21.46 19.42 -25.04
N GLN A 303 22.70 19.50 -24.58
CA GLN A 303 23.35 20.77 -24.21
C GLN A 303 23.27 21.80 -25.37
N HIS A 304 23.28 21.31 -26.61
CA HIS A 304 23.12 22.08 -27.83
C HIS A 304 21.76 22.80 -27.95
N ASP A 305 20.68 22.20 -27.43
CA ASP A 305 19.34 22.79 -27.48
C ASP A 305 19.23 23.99 -26.53
N HIS A 306 19.82 23.90 -25.34
CA HIS A 306 19.92 25.01 -24.40
C HIS A 306 20.71 26.18 -25.00
N TYR A 307 21.82 25.89 -25.70
CA TYR A 307 22.59 26.92 -26.40
C TYR A 307 21.80 27.59 -27.53
N ARG A 308 21.05 26.84 -28.34
CA ARG A 308 20.19 27.43 -29.39
C ARG A 308 19.12 28.35 -28.84
N HIS A 309 18.44 27.96 -27.75
CA HIS A 309 17.44 28.81 -27.12
C HIS A 309 18.06 30.08 -26.52
N ALA A 310 19.21 29.97 -25.85
CA ALA A 310 19.93 31.13 -25.32
C ALA A 310 20.39 32.10 -26.42
N LEU A 311 20.93 31.58 -27.53
CA LEU A 311 21.34 32.38 -28.69
C LEU A 311 20.15 33.10 -29.36
N GLY A 312 19.00 32.42 -29.44
CA GLY A 312 17.75 33.02 -29.92
C GLY A 312 17.29 34.20 -29.04
N ILE A 313 17.34 34.06 -27.72
CA ILE A 313 16.98 35.12 -26.77
C ILE A 313 17.93 36.32 -26.92
N ILE A 314 19.25 36.06 -26.96
CA ILE A 314 20.25 37.12 -27.14
C ILE A 314 20.03 37.88 -28.45
N GLY A 315 19.77 37.16 -29.56
CA GLY A 315 19.51 37.76 -30.86
C GLY A 315 18.28 38.68 -30.84
N ILE A 316 17.18 38.23 -30.23
CA ILE A 316 15.95 39.04 -30.11
C ILE A 316 16.22 40.29 -29.26
N SER A 317 16.90 40.14 -28.12
CA SER A 317 17.27 41.29 -27.27
C SER A 317 18.14 42.30 -28.02
N SER A 318 19.17 41.85 -28.75
CA SER A 318 20.02 42.73 -29.55
C SER A 318 19.24 43.50 -30.61
N VAL A 319 18.33 42.84 -31.33
CA VAL A 319 17.49 43.48 -32.35
C VAL A 319 16.58 44.53 -31.72
N THR A 320 15.95 44.24 -30.58
CA THR A 320 15.10 45.22 -29.90
C THR A 320 15.87 46.47 -29.48
N VAL A 321 17.08 46.31 -28.92
CA VAL A 321 17.93 47.44 -28.51
C VAL A 321 18.34 48.30 -29.71
N ILE A 322 18.66 47.68 -30.84
CA ILE A 322 19.04 48.41 -32.06
C ILE A 322 17.84 49.19 -32.61
N ILE A 323 16.65 48.58 -32.67
CA ILE A 323 15.43 49.23 -33.15
C ILE A 323 15.04 50.40 -32.26
N PHE A 324 14.98 50.20 -30.94
CA PHE A 324 14.64 51.27 -30.01
C PHE A 324 15.73 52.35 -29.99
N GLY A 325 17.01 51.97 -30.01
CA GLY A 325 18.13 52.91 -30.04
C GLY A 325 18.14 53.79 -31.30
N THR A 326 17.91 53.20 -32.48
CA THR A 326 17.78 53.97 -33.73
C THR A 326 16.53 54.85 -33.74
N PHE A 327 15.40 54.36 -33.23
CA PHE A 327 14.18 55.15 -33.10
C PHE A 327 14.39 56.38 -32.19
N PHE A 328 14.99 56.20 -31.01
CA PHE A 328 15.30 57.28 -30.09
C PHE A 328 16.35 58.25 -30.67
N TYR A 329 17.36 57.75 -31.37
CA TYR A 329 18.37 58.59 -32.03
C TYR A 329 17.76 59.48 -33.13
N TYR A 330 16.90 58.92 -33.98
CA TYR A 330 16.20 59.70 -35.00
C TYR A 330 15.25 60.73 -34.40
N ARG A 331 14.50 60.37 -33.36
CA ARG A 331 13.66 61.34 -32.62
C ARG A 331 14.50 62.45 -31.98
N SER A 332 15.67 62.14 -31.46
CA SER A 332 16.57 63.13 -30.86
C SER A 332 17.10 64.12 -31.89
N LYS A 333 17.38 63.70 -33.13
CA LYS A 333 17.83 64.62 -34.21
C LYS A 333 16.75 65.58 -34.70
N LEU A 334 15.48 65.22 -34.54
CA LEU A 334 14.33 66.04 -34.95
C LEU A 334 13.82 66.95 -33.82
N GLY A 335 14.35 66.82 -32.61
CA GLY A 335 14.00 67.67 -31.48
C GLY A 335 14.80 68.97 -31.49
N THR A 336 14.12 70.12 -31.50
CA THR A 336 14.72 71.46 -31.49
C THR A 336 15.01 72.00 -30.09
N ARG A 337 15.01 71.15 -29.05
CA ARG A 337 15.39 71.49 -27.66
C ARG A 337 16.10 70.33 -26.97
N GLY A 338 17.16 70.61 -26.23
CA GLY A 338 17.83 69.66 -25.35
C GLY A 338 16.94 69.32 -24.15
N ARG A 339 16.97 68.05 -23.69
CA ARG A 339 16.17 67.56 -22.54
C ARG A 339 16.42 68.31 -21.22
N PHE A 340 17.47 69.13 -21.16
CA PHE A 340 17.88 69.91 -19.99
C PHE A 340 17.87 71.43 -20.21
N ASP A 341 17.25 71.92 -21.29
CA ASP A 341 17.16 73.37 -21.51
C ASP A 341 16.13 73.97 -20.53
N ALA A 342 16.59 74.83 -19.62
CA ALA A 342 15.74 75.55 -18.69
C ALA A 342 14.86 76.60 -19.42
N PRO A 343 13.59 76.81 -19.01
CA PRO A 343 12.76 77.86 -19.59
C PRO A 343 13.30 79.26 -19.21
N PRO A 344 13.16 80.27 -20.08
CA PRO A 344 13.66 81.61 -19.82
C PRO A 344 12.87 82.29 -18.69
N VAL A 345 13.60 82.92 -17.76
CA VAL A 345 13.05 83.71 -16.65
C VAL A 345 12.76 85.13 -17.14
N PRO A 346 11.56 85.71 -16.88
CA PRO A 346 11.28 87.11 -17.16
C PRO A 346 11.93 88.04 -16.11
N ASP A 347 12.41 89.19 -16.56
CA ASP A 347 13.09 90.19 -15.74
C ASP A 347 12.20 90.82 -14.67
N GLY A 348 12.78 90.99 -13.48
CA GLY A 348 12.33 91.93 -12.47
C GLY A 348 11.33 91.38 -11.47
N LEU A 349 11.84 90.82 -10.37
CA LEU A 349 11.41 91.16 -9.01
C LEU A 349 12.36 90.52 -7.99
N VAL A 350 12.97 91.38 -7.19
CA VAL A 350 13.85 91.04 -6.06
C VAL A 350 12.98 90.75 -4.84
N TYR A 351 13.14 89.59 -4.17
CA TYR A 351 13.17 89.56 -2.70
C TYR A 351 13.89 88.35 -2.09
N LYS A 352 14.34 88.63 -0.87
CA LYS A 352 15.24 87.97 0.07
C LYS A 352 14.95 86.52 0.47
N PRO A 353 15.95 85.84 1.06
CA PRO A 353 15.81 84.49 1.60
C PRO A 353 15.08 84.53 2.94
N TYR A 354 14.29 83.49 3.26
CA TYR A 354 14.20 82.98 4.62
C TYR A 354 13.81 81.50 4.62
N SER A 355 14.49 80.81 5.52
CA SER A 355 14.45 79.40 5.91
C SER A 355 13.05 78.85 6.23
N LEU A 356 12.89 77.52 6.16
CA LEU A 356 12.49 76.77 7.36
C LEU A 356 12.81 75.26 7.28
N SER A 357 13.63 74.84 8.25
CA SER A 357 13.63 73.60 9.04
C SER A 357 13.05 72.29 8.49
N VAL A 358 13.95 71.33 8.30
CA VAL A 358 14.00 69.99 8.92
C VAL A 358 12.76 69.57 9.74
N LYS A 359 12.03 68.56 9.25
CA LYS A 359 11.60 67.39 10.05
C LYS A 359 10.94 66.31 9.18
N LYS A 360 11.55 65.12 9.27
CA LYS A 360 10.97 63.77 9.18
C LYS A 360 10.18 63.39 7.92
N LEU A 361 10.82 62.53 7.12
CA LEU A 361 10.46 61.10 6.95
C LEU A 361 11.45 60.57 5.91
N ASN A 362 12.70 60.27 6.30
CA ASN A 362 13.11 58.91 6.67
C ASN A 362 11.98 57.90 6.60
N GLU A 363 11.86 57.26 5.43
CA GLU A 363 11.62 55.83 5.25
C GLU A 363 11.46 55.62 3.75
N LEU A 364 12.56 55.24 3.08
CA LEU A 364 12.61 54.39 1.89
C LEU A 364 14.00 54.58 1.24
N ASN A 365 14.80 53.52 1.32
CA ASN A 365 16.03 53.26 0.57
C ASN A 365 17.35 53.77 1.15
N GLU A 366 17.86 53.06 2.15
CA GLU A 366 19.27 52.68 2.21
C GLU A 366 19.37 51.22 2.70
N GLY A 367 20.21 50.42 2.05
CA GLY A 367 20.56 49.06 2.50
C GLY A 367 20.72 48.02 1.41
N GLN A 368 21.66 48.22 0.48
CA GLN A 368 22.24 47.13 -0.32
C GLN A 368 23.75 47.07 -0.05
N THR A 369 24.16 46.02 0.65
CA THR A 369 25.43 45.24 0.70
C THR A 369 25.35 44.43 2.01
N GLU A 370 25.69 43.14 2.15
CA GLU A 370 26.66 42.25 1.52
C GLU A 370 26.43 40.79 2.00
N GLU A 371 27.02 39.82 1.29
CA GLU A 371 27.50 38.47 1.72
C GLU A 371 26.59 37.26 2.04
N GLY A 372 27.05 36.10 1.51
CA GLY A 372 27.03 34.78 2.19
C GLY A 372 25.97 33.76 1.73
N THR A 373 26.25 32.94 0.72
CA THR A 373 26.65 31.51 0.80
C THR A 373 25.58 30.48 1.23
N ASP A 374 25.50 29.43 0.39
CA ASP A 374 25.02 28.06 0.63
C ASP A 374 23.56 27.78 1.01
N SER A 375 22.73 27.54 -0.01
CA SER A 375 21.58 26.64 0.08
C SER A 375 21.91 25.26 -0.48
N ALA A 376 22.24 24.34 0.42
CA ALA A 376 22.34 22.90 0.17
C ALA A 376 20.94 22.31 -0.07
N LEU A 377 20.54 22.20 -1.34
CA LEU A 377 19.41 21.39 -1.77
C LEU A 377 19.85 19.91 -1.83
N LEU A 378 19.55 19.18 -0.76
CA LEU A 378 19.63 17.71 -0.68
C LEU A 378 18.76 17.06 -1.78
N ARG A 379 19.36 16.77 -2.93
CA ARG A 379 18.83 15.82 -3.91
C ARG A 379 18.91 14.42 -3.31
N SER A 380 17.80 13.92 -2.80
CA SER A 380 17.58 12.49 -2.56
C SER A 380 17.68 11.74 -3.90
N ARG A 381 18.73 10.92 -4.07
CA ARG A 381 18.81 9.95 -5.17
C ARG A 381 17.72 8.88 -4.98
N PRO A 382 16.96 8.49 -6.03
CA PRO A 382 16.16 7.28 -5.96
C PRO A 382 17.09 6.06 -5.92
N PRO A 383 16.72 4.97 -5.21
CA PRO A 383 17.50 3.75 -5.21
C PRO A 383 17.54 3.14 -6.62
N SER A 384 18.72 2.65 -6.97
CA SER A 384 19.03 1.94 -8.21
C SER A 384 18.05 0.80 -8.47
N ALA A 385 17.44 0.80 -9.65
CA ALA A 385 16.67 -0.32 -10.16
C ALA A 385 17.55 -1.57 -10.26
N MET A 386 17.14 -2.67 -9.62
CA MET A 386 17.63 -4.00 -9.97
C MET A 386 17.14 -4.36 -11.39
N PRO A 387 17.93 -5.11 -12.18
CA PRO A 387 17.51 -5.57 -13.49
C PRO A 387 16.33 -6.54 -13.40
N PHE A 388 15.35 -6.36 -14.29
CA PHE A 388 14.12 -7.16 -14.39
C PHE A 388 14.35 -8.43 -15.21
N ASP A 389 13.81 -9.55 -14.73
CA ASP A 389 13.69 -10.81 -15.48
C ASP A 389 12.26 -10.94 -16.05
N VAL A 390 12.18 -11.12 -17.37
CA VAL A 390 10.92 -11.24 -18.14
C VAL A 390 10.26 -12.62 -17.93
N SER A 391 10.96 -13.57 -17.30
CA SER A 391 10.46 -14.93 -17.04
C SER A 391 9.24 -14.98 -16.10
N GLN A 392 9.19 -14.12 -15.07
CA GLN A 392 8.18 -14.18 -14.00
C GLN A 392 6.75 -13.83 -14.45
N GLN A 393 6.59 -13.08 -15.55
CA GLN A 393 5.26 -12.74 -16.09
C GLN A 393 4.63 -13.88 -16.91
N ASN A 394 5.44 -14.81 -17.45
CA ASN A 394 4.94 -15.91 -18.26
C ASN A 394 4.30 -17.03 -17.43
N ILE A 395 4.79 -17.26 -16.21
CA ILE A 395 4.27 -18.27 -15.27
C ILE A 395 2.79 -18.00 -14.93
N PHE A 396 2.43 -16.75 -14.66
CA PHE A 396 1.05 -16.38 -14.36
C PHE A 396 0.10 -16.43 -15.57
N LYS A 397 0.64 -16.37 -16.79
CA LYS A 397 -0.13 -16.47 -18.02
C LYS A 397 -0.54 -17.93 -18.29
N GLU A 398 0.33 -18.89 -17.97
CA GLU A 398 0.03 -20.32 -18.03
C GLU A 398 -0.95 -20.77 -16.94
N LEU A 399 -0.83 -20.24 -15.71
CA LEU A 399 -1.78 -20.55 -14.61
C LEU A 399 -3.22 -20.03 -14.82
N SER A 400 -3.43 -19.17 -15.83
CA SER A 400 -4.76 -18.65 -16.21
C SER A 400 -5.47 -19.44 -17.32
N ARG A 401 -4.76 -20.39 -17.95
CA ARG A 401 -5.31 -21.36 -18.91
C ARG A 401 -5.65 -22.65 -18.18
#